data_AF-A0A150GXG3-F1
#
_entry.id   AF-A0A150GXG3-F1
#
_cell.length_a   1.000
_cell.length_b   1.000
_cell.length_c   1.000
_cell.angle_alpha   90.00
_cell.angle_beta   90.00
_cell.angle_gamma   90.00
#
_symmetry.space_group_name_H-M   'P 1'
#
loop_
_entity.id
_entity.type
_entity.pdbx_description
1 polymer ?
#
loop_
_entity_poly.entity_id
_entity_poly.type
_entity_poly.pdbx_seq_one_letter_code
_entity_poly.pdbx_strand_id
1 'polypeptide(L)'
;MIWGWMLSTGLLVWTLLHLRPQGGDLMAFLALWLCPTVHLPFTVGYHQFLCIGPEVLRRWRALDVAFIFIASIPLTYGLAYFVVPFPYTLALTAVSVSLSLHAWHNAAALPAGADIDKKANTRYVGLVVMVYLIPVVLQAAMDLRQALIAPGRGGAAAAAVGSSGPYDVLYTVKCAAGIVFCFAYGGVSYVLSYPDIYAPGVFDIVGAAQQLMHIAISGATALEWLFVIHMYQRSHVPGSAIPTGH
;
A
#
# COMPACT_ATOMS: atom_id res chain seq x y z
N MET A 1 -1.36 9.87 -9.18
CA MET A 1 -1.64 8.53 -9.75
C MET A 1 -0.68 8.14 -10.85
N ILE A 2 -0.60 8.85 -11.98
CA ILE A 2 0.37 8.54 -13.07
C ILE A 2 1.80 8.42 -12.53
N TRP A 3 2.24 9.39 -11.72
CA TRP A 3 3.56 9.35 -11.10
C TRP A 3 3.77 8.12 -10.20
N GLY A 4 2.78 7.74 -9.38
CA GLY A 4 2.86 6.53 -8.55
C GLY A 4 2.96 5.24 -9.38
N TRP A 5 2.26 5.17 -10.52
CA TRP A 5 2.40 4.05 -11.45
C TRP A 5 3.78 4.01 -12.13
N MET A 6 4.30 5.17 -12.55
CA MET A 6 5.66 5.27 -13.10
C MET A 6 6.71 4.84 -12.07
N LEU A 7 6.55 5.27 -10.82
CA LEU A 7 7.41 4.86 -9.71
C LEU A 7 7.37 3.35 -9.51
N SER A 8 6.17 2.75 -9.43
CA SER A 8 6.01 1.30 -9.30
C SER A 8 6.60 0.53 -10.48
N THR A 9 6.44 1.03 -11.70
CA THR A 9 7.05 0.44 -12.91
C THR A 9 8.57 0.53 -12.86
N GLY A 10 9.13 1.67 -12.46
CA GLY A 10 10.57 1.84 -12.27
C GLY A 10 11.14 0.91 -11.19
N LEU A 11 10.43 0.75 -10.07
CA LEU A 11 10.80 -0.18 -8.99
C LEU A 11 10.73 -1.64 -9.44
N LEU A 12 9.74 -2.02 -10.26
CA LEU A 12 9.68 -3.35 -10.87
C LEU A 12 10.88 -3.60 -11.79
N VAL A 13 11.18 -2.67 -12.71
CA VAL A 13 12.34 -2.78 -13.61
C VAL A 13 13.63 -2.89 -12.80
N TRP A 14 13.81 -2.04 -11.79
CA TRP A 14 14.98 -2.10 -10.91
C TRP A 14 15.10 -3.47 -10.22
N THR A 15 14.00 -3.99 -9.69
CA THR A 15 13.91 -5.29 -9.02
C THR A 15 14.31 -6.43 -9.96
N LEU A 16 13.76 -6.44 -11.19
CA LEU A 16 14.07 -7.45 -12.19
C LEU A 16 15.55 -7.44 -12.59
N LEU A 17 16.14 -6.26 -12.74
CA LEU A 17 17.53 -6.11 -13.16
C LEU A 17 18.53 -6.47 -12.05
N HIS A 18 18.24 -6.09 -10.81
CA HIS A 18 19.21 -6.18 -9.70
C HIS A 18 18.97 -7.36 -8.76
N LEU A 19 17.71 -7.73 -8.50
CA LEU A 19 17.38 -8.84 -7.59
C LEU A 19 17.12 -10.15 -8.34
N ARG A 20 16.65 -10.07 -9.59
CA ARG A 20 16.38 -11.24 -10.47
C ARG A 20 15.54 -12.33 -9.77
N PRO A 21 14.38 -11.99 -9.17
CA PRO A 21 13.54 -12.97 -8.49
C PRO A 21 13.10 -14.07 -9.45
N GLN A 22 13.03 -15.31 -8.96
CA GLN A 22 12.68 -16.49 -9.76
C GLN A 22 11.39 -17.15 -9.24
N GLY A 23 10.70 -17.87 -10.13
CA GLY A 23 9.53 -18.67 -9.74
C GLY A 23 8.44 -17.85 -9.06
N GLY A 24 8.00 -18.33 -7.89
CA GLY A 24 6.93 -17.71 -7.11
C GLY A 24 7.29 -16.33 -6.56
N ASP A 25 8.56 -16.05 -6.28
CA ASP A 25 9.00 -14.77 -5.69
C ASP A 25 8.68 -13.58 -6.59
N LEU A 26 8.74 -13.79 -7.91
CA LEU A 26 8.38 -12.77 -8.89
C LEU A 26 6.90 -12.36 -8.75
N MET A 27 6.02 -13.28 -8.33
CA MET A 27 4.59 -13.00 -8.19
C MET A 27 4.32 -11.93 -7.13
N ALA A 28 5.10 -11.87 -6.05
CA ALA A 28 4.95 -10.84 -5.03
C ALA A 28 5.18 -9.43 -5.60
N PHE A 29 6.25 -9.26 -6.39
CA PHE A 29 6.57 -7.98 -7.03
C PHE A 29 5.58 -7.61 -8.13
N LEU A 30 5.15 -8.59 -8.95
CA LEU A 30 4.11 -8.37 -9.94
C LEU A 30 2.78 -7.97 -9.28
N ALA A 31 2.45 -8.54 -8.13
CA ALA A 31 1.25 -8.18 -7.38
C ALA A 31 1.30 -6.73 -6.87
N LEU A 32 2.45 -6.28 -6.35
CA LEU A 32 2.65 -4.87 -5.99
C LEU A 32 2.53 -3.93 -7.20
N TRP A 33 3.09 -4.32 -8.35
CA TRP A 33 2.99 -3.51 -9.57
C TRP A 33 1.58 -3.47 -10.16
N LEU A 34 0.85 -4.57 -10.02
CA LEU A 34 -0.51 -4.68 -10.51
C LEU A 34 -1.45 -3.72 -9.76
N CYS A 35 -1.22 -3.46 -8.47
CA CYS A 35 -2.01 -2.55 -7.64
C CYS A 35 -2.26 -1.16 -8.30
N PRO A 36 -1.23 -0.32 -8.54
CA PRO A 36 -1.45 0.96 -9.23
C PRO A 36 -1.86 0.76 -10.70
N THR A 37 -1.44 -0.32 -11.35
CA THR A 37 -1.74 -0.56 -12.78
C THR A 37 -3.22 -0.80 -13.03
N VAL A 38 -3.91 -1.58 -12.20
CA VAL A 38 -5.35 -1.83 -12.39
C VAL A 38 -6.21 -0.64 -12.01
N HIS A 39 -5.75 0.19 -11.07
CA HIS A 39 -6.51 1.35 -10.61
C HIS A 39 -6.30 2.60 -11.49
N LEU A 40 -5.11 2.78 -12.05
CA LEU A 40 -4.72 3.97 -12.81
C LEU A 40 -5.73 4.40 -13.90
N PRO A 41 -6.25 3.50 -14.76
CA PRO A 41 -7.16 3.91 -15.83
C PRO A 41 -8.44 4.54 -15.30
N PHE A 42 -8.94 4.05 -14.17
CA PHE A 42 -10.22 4.47 -13.61
C PHE A 42 -10.11 5.79 -12.85
N THR A 43 -9.02 6.00 -12.12
CA THR A 43 -8.75 7.31 -11.48
C THR A 43 -8.48 8.39 -12.51
N VAL A 44 -7.69 8.10 -13.56
CA VAL A 44 -7.43 9.05 -14.64
C VAL A 44 -8.73 9.36 -15.39
N GLY A 45 -9.49 8.33 -15.77
CA GLY A 45 -10.77 8.52 -16.46
C GLY A 45 -11.78 9.30 -15.61
N TYR A 46 -11.91 8.98 -14.33
CA TYR A 46 -12.76 9.73 -13.40
C TYR A 46 -12.41 11.22 -13.39
N HIS A 47 -11.13 11.57 -13.25
CA HIS A 47 -10.71 12.96 -13.21
C HIS A 47 -10.77 13.67 -14.57
N GLN A 48 -10.62 12.97 -15.70
CA GLN A 48 -10.70 13.57 -17.05
C GLN A 48 -12.14 13.78 -17.52
N PHE A 49 -13.07 12.91 -17.12
CA PHE A 49 -14.44 12.90 -17.62
C PHE A 49 -15.46 13.56 -16.69
N LEU A 50 -14.99 14.33 -15.69
CA LEU A 50 -15.84 14.99 -14.69
C LEU A 50 -16.90 15.91 -15.31
N CYS A 51 -16.56 16.58 -16.42
CA CYS A 51 -17.38 17.64 -17.04
C CYS A 51 -18.33 17.14 -18.14
N ILE A 52 -18.30 15.86 -18.52
CA ILE A 52 -19.14 15.35 -19.62
C ILE A 52 -20.63 15.34 -19.25
N GLY A 53 -20.93 14.98 -18.00
CA GLY A 53 -22.30 14.92 -17.50
C GLY A 53 -22.42 14.07 -16.23
N PRO A 54 -23.53 14.21 -15.48
CA PRO A 54 -23.70 13.56 -14.18
C PRO A 54 -23.71 12.03 -14.25
N GLU A 55 -24.24 11.44 -15.33
CA GLU A 55 -24.27 9.99 -15.50
C GLU A 55 -22.89 9.39 -15.77
N VAL A 56 -22.09 10.05 -16.62
CA VAL A 56 -20.73 9.64 -16.96
C VAL A 56 -19.84 9.77 -15.72
N LEU A 57 -19.95 10.89 -15.01
CA LEU A 57 -19.29 11.13 -13.73
C LEU A 57 -19.57 10.01 -12.72
N ARG A 58 -20.84 9.60 -12.58
CA ARG A 58 -21.24 8.52 -11.66
C ARG A 58 -20.59 7.19 -12.00
N ARG A 59 -20.59 6.80 -13.28
CA ARG A 59 -20.00 5.52 -13.73
C ARG A 59 -18.51 5.49 -13.48
N TRP A 60 -17.79 6.55 -13.87
CA TRP A 60 -16.35 6.61 -13.66
C TRP A 60 -15.98 6.68 -12.18
N ARG A 61 -16.75 7.42 -11.38
CA ARG A 61 -16.59 7.44 -9.92
C ARG A 61 -16.76 6.06 -9.29
N ALA A 62 -17.80 5.34 -9.68
CA ALA A 62 -18.05 3.99 -9.16
C ALA A 62 -16.90 3.04 -9.52
N LEU A 63 -16.40 3.11 -10.75
CA LEU A 63 -15.23 2.35 -11.19
C LEU A 63 -13.96 2.75 -10.44
N ASP A 64 -13.72 4.05 -10.25
CA ASP A 64 -12.55 4.56 -9.52
C ASP A 64 -12.50 3.99 -8.09
N VAL A 65 -13.60 4.15 -7.34
CA VAL A 65 -13.76 3.61 -5.98
C VAL A 65 -13.62 2.10 -5.96
N ALA A 66 -14.31 1.40 -6.86
CA ALA A 66 -14.24 -0.06 -6.96
C ALA A 66 -12.81 -0.57 -7.18
N PHE A 67 -12.06 0.08 -8.07
CA PHE A 67 -10.73 -0.39 -8.42
C PHE A 67 -9.67 -0.07 -7.37
N ILE A 68 -9.92 0.85 -6.42
CA ILE A 68 -9.11 0.95 -5.18
C ILE A 68 -9.18 -0.37 -4.41
N PHE A 69 -10.38 -0.92 -4.26
CA PHE A 69 -10.60 -2.18 -3.55
C PHE A 69 -10.04 -3.38 -4.32
N ILE A 70 -10.19 -3.42 -5.65
CA ILE A 70 -9.59 -4.47 -6.47
C ILE A 70 -8.06 -4.41 -6.40
N ALA A 71 -7.46 -3.22 -6.46
CA ALA A 71 -6.02 -3.02 -6.35
C ALA A 71 -5.44 -3.47 -5.00
N SER A 72 -6.25 -3.43 -3.93
CA SER A 72 -5.84 -3.88 -2.60
C SER A 72 -5.68 -5.40 -2.49
N ILE A 73 -6.30 -6.19 -3.38
CA ILE A 73 -6.20 -7.66 -3.39
C ILE A 73 -4.76 -8.11 -3.70
N PRO A 74 -4.15 -7.76 -4.86
CA PRO A 74 -2.77 -8.14 -5.15
C PRO A 74 -1.78 -7.44 -4.19
N LEU A 75 -2.09 -6.24 -3.68
CA LEU A 75 -1.26 -5.62 -2.64
C LEU A 75 -1.20 -6.47 -1.36
N THR A 76 -2.35 -6.98 -0.89
CA THR A 76 -2.41 -7.88 0.27
C THR A 76 -1.55 -9.12 0.06
N TYR A 77 -1.69 -9.75 -1.11
CA TYR A 77 -0.91 -10.93 -1.47
C TYR A 77 0.60 -10.65 -1.44
N GLY A 78 1.05 -9.59 -2.13
CA GLY A 78 2.47 -9.30 -2.25
C GLY A 78 3.12 -8.88 -0.93
N LEU A 79 2.42 -8.16 -0.05
CA LEU A 79 2.91 -7.80 1.28
C LEU A 79 2.99 -9.00 2.24
N ALA A 80 2.09 -9.99 2.08
CA ALA A 80 2.06 -11.19 2.92
C ALA A 80 3.05 -12.28 2.47
N TYR A 81 3.38 -12.32 1.18
CA TYR A 81 4.11 -13.42 0.53
C TYR A 81 5.38 -13.87 1.27
N PHE A 82 6.24 -12.93 1.67
CA PHE A 82 7.51 -13.25 2.36
C PHE A 82 7.44 -13.23 3.89
N VAL A 83 6.26 -12.97 4.46
CA VAL A 83 6.10 -12.71 5.89
C VAL A 83 5.39 -13.85 6.61
N VAL A 84 4.32 -14.37 6.00
CA VAL A 84 3.49 -15.41 6.61
C VAL A 84 3.42 -16.65 5.71
N PRO A 85 3.22 -17.86 6.28
CA PRO A 85 3.03 -19.07 5.49
C PRO A 85 1.91 -18.96 4.44
N PHE A 86 2.05 -19.65 3.31
CA PHE A 86 1.11 -19.57 2.18
C PHE A 86 -0.37 -19.64 2.52
N PRO A 87 -0.84 -20.57 3.37
CA PRO A 87 -2.26 -20.63 3.70
C PRO A 87 -2.77 -19.34 4.34
N TYR A 88 -1.94 -18.67 5.16
CA TYR A 88 -2.30 -17.39 5.77
C TYR A 88 -2.25 -16.24 4.76
N THR A 89 -1.32 -16.25 3.82
CA THR A 89 -1.29 -15.31 2.68
C THR A 89 -2.59 -15.40 1.87
N LEU A 90 -3.04 -16.62 1.56
CA LEU A 90 -4.30 -16.85 0.86
C LEU A 90 -5.51 -16.42 1.69
N ALA A 91 -5.52 -16.73 2.99
CA ALA A 91 -6.61 -16.33 3.89
C ALA A 91 -6.74 -14.80 3.97
N LEU A 92 -5.64 -14.08 4.17
CA LEU A 92 -5.64 -12.61 4.18
C LEU A 92 -6.11 -12.04 2.83
N THR A 93 -5.63 -12.61 1.73
CA THR A 93 -6.07 -12.22 0.38
C THR A 93 -7.58 -12.45 0.18
N ALA A 94 -8.12 -13.56 0.68
CA ALA A 94 -9.56 -13.85 0.61
C ALA A 94 -10.39 -12.88 1.47
N VAL A 95 -9.88 -12.45 2.63
CA VAL A 95 -10.50 -11.38 3.44
C VAL A 95 -10.54 -10.08 2.64
N SER A 96 -9.43 -9.69 2.02
CA SER A 96 -9.40 -8.51 1.15
C SER A 96 -10.37 -8.63 -0.02
N VAL A 97 -10.46 -9.78 -0.70
CA VAL A 97 -11.48 -10.03 -1.74
C VAL A 97 -12.90 -9.82 -1.21
N SER A 98 -13.20 -10.37 -0.03
CA SER A 98 -14.53 -10.29 0.58
C SER A 98 -14.91 -8.84 0.92
N LEU A 99 -13.97 -8.08 1.50
CA LEU A 99 -14.15 -6.65 1.77
C LEU A 99 -14.31 -5.84 0.48
N SER A 100 -13.54 -6.16 -0.56
CA SER A 100 -13.61 -5.49 -1.86
C SER A 100 -14.93 -5.72 -2.57
N LEU A 101 -15.45 -6.96 -2.53
CA LEU A 101 -16.78 -7.28 -3.06
C LEU A 101 -17.89 -6.57 -2.29
N HIS A 102 -17.79 -6.53 -0.96
CA HIS A 102 -18.75 -5.82 -0.13
C HIS A 102 -18.75 -4.31 -0.41
N ALA A 103 -17.57 -3.70 -0.50
CA ALA A 103 -17.44 -2.28 -0.83
C ALA A 103 -17.92 -1.95 -2.25
N TRP A 104 -17.61 -2.80 -3.23
CA TRP A 104 -18.15 -2.70 -4.60
C TRP A 104 -19.68 -2.72 -4.58
N HIS A 105 -20.29 -3.69 -3.89
CA HIS A 105 -21.74 -3.82 -3.82
C HIS A 105 -22.40 -2.53 -3.27
N ASN A 106 -21.85 -1.98 -2.20
CA ASN A 106 -22.35 -0.73 -1.61
C ASN A 106 -22.17 0.47 -2.55
N ALA A 107 -21.04 0.56 -3.26
CA ALA A 107 -20.80 1.64 -4.22
C ALA A 107 -21.72 1.53 -5.46
N ALA A 108 -21.96 0.32 -5.94
CA ALA A 108 -22.83 0.06 -7.10
C ALA A 108 -24.31 0.33 -6.80
N ALA A 109 -24.73 0.20 -5.53
CA ALA A 109 -26.10 0.44 -5.07
C ALA A 109 -26.44 1.93 -4.85
N LEU A 110 -25.48 2.86 -4.98
CA LEU A 110 -25.72 4.29 -4.77
C LEU A 110 -26.65 4.88 -5.85
N PRO A 111 -27.70 5.64 -5.46
CA PRO A 111 -28.58 6.34 -6.41
C PRO A 111 -27.81 7.30 -7.32
N ALA A 112 -28.36 7.52 -8.52
CA ALA A 112 -27.80 8.53 -9.43
C ALA A 112 -27.90 9.93 -8.81
N GLY A 113 -26.79 10.67 -8.80
CA GLY A 113 -26.71 12.01 -8.21
C GLY A 113 -26.45 12.05 -6.71
N ALA A 114 -26.32 10.91 -6.03
CA ALA A 114 -25.94 10.89 -4.62
C ALA A 114 -24.52 11.48 -4.41
N ASP A 115 -24.39 12.32 -3.38
CA ASP A 115 -23.09 12.82 -2.94
C ASP A 115 -22.23 11.69 -2.39
N ILE A 116 -20.91 11.80 -2.58
CA ILE A 116 -19.98 10.87 -1.96
C ILE A 116 -19.94 11.17 -0.46
N ASP A 117 -20.34 10.20 0.34
CA ASP A 117 -19.92 10.18 1.74
C ASP A 117 -18.43 9.84 1.81
N LYS A 118 -17.59 10.88 1.77
CA LYS A 118 -16.13 10.74 1.86
C LYS A 118 -15.74 9.96 3.12
N LYS A 119 -16.46 10.16 4.23
CA LYS A 119 -16.15 9.49 5.51
C LYS A 119 -16.45 8.01 5.42
N ALA A 120 -17.59 7.62 4.85
CA ALA A 120 -17.92 6.21 4.65
C ALA A 120 -16.89 5.53 3.73
N ASN A 121 -16.55 6.14 2.59
CA ASN A 121 -15.55 5.58 1.67
C ASN A 121 -14.18 5.45 2.32
N THR A 122 -13.70 6.48 3.05
CA THR A 122 -12.42 6.40 3.76
C THR A 122 -12.43 5.35 4.86
N ARG A 123 -13.55 5.11 5.54
CA ARG A 123 -13.67 4.00 6.51
C ARG A 123 -13.49 2.64 5.84
N TYR A 124 -14.15 2.40 4.70
CA TYR A 124 -13.99 1.15 3.96
C TYR A 124 -12.56 0.95 3.46
N VAL A 125 -11.94 1.99 2.90
CA VAL A 125 -10.52 1.95 2.52
C VAL A 125 -9.66 1.65 3.73
N GLY A 126 -9.91 2.30 4.86
CA GLY A 126 -9.22 2.05 6.13
C GLY A 126 -9.32 0.60 6.61
N LEU A 127 -10.48 -0.04 6.49
CA LEU A 127 -10.65 -1.46 6.83
C LEU A 127 -9.76 -2.36 5.96
N VAL A 128 -9.70 -2.12 4.66
CA VAL A 128 -8.86 -2.90 3.74
C VAL A 128 -7.38 -2.62 3.97
N VAL A 129 -7.01 -1.36 4.26
CA VAL A 129 -5.65 -0.97 4.68
C VAL A 129 -5.22 -1.75 5.90
N MET A 130 -6.08 -1.86 6.92
CA MET A 130 -5.76 -2.62 8.12
C MET A 130 -5.49 -4.09 7.80
N VAL A 131 -6.18 -4.70 6.83
CA VAL A 131 -5.95 -6.10 6.43
C VAL A 131 -4.58 -6.29 5.80
N TYR A 132 -4.21 -5.51 4.78
CA TYR A 132 -2.90 -5.71 4.14
C TYR A 132 -1.73 -5.18 4.97
N LEU A 133 -1.97 -4.35 5.99
CA LEU A 133 -0.96 -3.94 6.95
C LEU A 133 -0.62 -5.01 7.99
N ILE A 134 -1.46 -6.04 8.19
CA ILE A 134 -1.19 -7.14 9.13
C ILE A 134 0.22 -7.72 8.96
N PRO A 135 0.65 -8.20 7.78
CA PRO A 135 1.99 -8.75 7.62
C PRO A 135 3.09 -7.73 7.91
N VAL A 136 2.93 -6.48 7.47
CA VAL A 136 3.91 -5.41 7.68
C VAL A 136 4.09 -5.12 9.18
N VAL A 137 3.00 -4.95 9.91
CA VAL A 137 3.01 -4.67 11.35
C VAL A 137 3.49 -5.87 12.16
N LEU A 138 3.09 -7.08 11.78
CA LEU A 138 3.55 -8.32 12.41
C LEU A 138 5.08 -8.43 12.34
N GLN A 139 5.65 -8.25 11.15
CA GLN A 139 7.09 -8.32 10.95
C GLN A 139 7.83 -7.21 11.72
N ALA A 140 7.32 -5.97 11.67
CA ALA A 140 7.87 -4.85 12.43
C ALA A 140 7.88 -5.12 13.95
N ALA A 141 6.81 -5.71 14.48
CA ALA A 141 6.72 -6.07 15.89
C ALA A 141 7.71 -7.18 16.27
N MET A 142 7.89 -8.18 15.41
CA MET A 142 8.88 -9.25 15.62
C MET A 142 10.31 -8.70 15.64
N ASP A 143 10.66 -7.84 14.68
CA ASP A 143 11.98 -7.24 14.60
C ASP A 143 12.26 -6.27 15.76
N LEU A 144 11.27 -5.47 16.16
CA LEU A 144 11.37 -4.61 17.34
C LEU A 144 11.58 -5.44 18.61
N ARG A 145 10.80 -6.52 18.80
CA ARG A 145 10.97 -7.42 19.94
C ARG A 145 12.36 -8.04 19.96
N GLN A 146 12.90 -8.46 18.82
CA GLN A 146 14.25 -9.01 18.72
C GLN A 146 15.30 -7.98 19.13
N ALA A 147 15.16 -6.73 18.67
CA ALA A 147 16.06 -5.64 19.05
C ALA A 147 16.02 -5.34 20.56
N LEU A 148 14.84 -5.44 21.19
CA LEU A 148 14.66 -5.19 22.63
C LEU A 148 15.11 -6.33 23.54
N ILE A 149 15.07 -7.59 23.09
CA ILE A 149 15.45 -8.77 23.90
C ILE A 149 16.95 -9.11 23.77
N ALA A 150 17.61 -8.70 22.68
CA ALA A 150 19.04 -8.93 22.47
C ALA A 150 20.00 -7.76 22.83
N PRO A 151 19.71 -6.82 23.77
CA PRO A 151 20.59 -5.68 23.99
C PRO A 151 21.94 -6.06 24.64
N GLY A 152 22.01 -7.24 25.30
CA GLY A 152 23.12 -7.67 26.15
C GLY A 152 24.36 -8.30 25.47
N ARG A 153 24.39 -8.47 24.13
CA ARG A 153 25.59 -8.96 23.41
C ARG A 153 26.23 -7.92 22.48
N GLY A 154 25.92 -6.64 22.67
CA GLY A 154 26.48 -5.53 21.90
C GLY A 154 25.44 -4.56 21.32
N GLY A 155 24.21 -4.52 21.84
CA GLY A 155 23.07 -3.85 21.19
C GLY A 155 23.18 -2.33 21.03
N ALA A 156 23.91 -1.62 21.90
CA ALA A 156 24.16 -0.19 21.72
C ALA A 156 25.33 0.08 20.74
N ALA A 157 26.31 -0.83 20.67
CA ALA A 157 27.43 -0.75 19.73
C ALA A 157 27.04 -1.25 18.32
N ALA A 158 26.17 -2.25 18.19
CA ALA A 158 25.65 -2.73 16.90
C ALA A 158 24.58 -1.80 16.29
N ALA A 159 23.94 -0.96 17.11
CA ALA A 159 23.04 0.10 16.64
C ALA A 159 23.77 1.42 16.31
N ALA A 160 24.93 1.69 16.92
CA ALA A 160 25.73 2.91 16.71
C ALA A 160 26.93 2.73 15.77
N VAL A 161 27.44 1.51 15.61
CA VAL A 161 28.46 1.13 14.62
C VAL A 161 27.71 0.55 13.44
N GLY A 162 27.78 1.23 12.30
CA GLY A 162 27.21 0.79 11.03
C GLY A 162 27.38 -0.72 10.84
N SER A 163 26.24 -1.40 10.81
CA SER A 163 26.06 -2.81 10.60
C SER A 163 27.07 -3.42 9.62
N SER A 164 28.04 -4.17 10.14
CA SER A 164 28.78 -5.14 9.33
C SER A 164 27.97 -6.42 9.07
N GLY A 165 26.73 -6.48 9.57
CA GLY A 165 25.71 -7.43 9.12
C GLY A 165 24.85 -6.82 8.01
N PRO A 166 24.37 -7.61 7.03
CA PRO A 166 23.76 -7.07 5.80
C PRO A 166 22.38 -6.39 5.95
N TYR A 167 21.73 -6.39 7.12
CA TYR A 167 20.35 -5.90 7.25
C TYR A 167 20.12 -5.06 8.51
N ASP A 168 19.53 -3.87 8.33
CA ASP A 168 19.02 -3.02 9.41
C ASP A 168 17.78 -3.67 10.05
N VAL A 169 17.91 -4.09 11.31
CA VAL A 169 16.84 -4.76 12.08
C VAL A 169 15.61 -3.85 12.24
N LEU A 170 15.78 -2.52 12.25
CA LEU A 170 14.66 -1.58 12.38
C LEU A 170 14.08 -1.17 11.03
N TYR A 171 14.54 -1.74 9.91
CA TYR A 171 14.08 -1.36 8.58
C TYR A 171 12.57 -1.60 8.41
N THR A 172 12.06 -2.73 8.87
CA THR A 172 10.63 -3.07 8.80
C THR A 172 9.79 -2.14 9.67
N VAL A 173 10.30 -1.72 10.83
CA VAL A 173 9.68 -0.71 11.71
C VAL A 173 9.58 0.64 11.00
N LYS A 174 10.66 1.07 10.32
CA LYS A 174 10.68 2.32 9.54
C LYS A 174 9.68 2.27 8.38
N CYS A 175 9.65 1.17 7.63
CA CYS A 175 8.65 0.95 6.57
C CYS A 175 7.23 1.01 7.13
N ALA A 176 6.93 0.24 8.19
CA ALA A 176 5.61 0.22 8.80
C ALA A 176 5.17 1.62 9.28
N ALA A 177 6.04 2.35 9.98
CA ALA A 177 5.76 3.70 10.45
C ALA A 177 5.52 4.66 9.29
N GLY A 178 6.32 4.60 8.23
CA GLY A 178 6.15 5.44 7.05
C GLY A 178 4.86 5.13 6.29
N ILE A 179 4.50 3.85 6.12
CA ILE A 179 3.26 3.45 5.46
C ILE A 179 2.04 3.94 6.26
N VAL A 180 2.05 3.73 7.59
CA VAL A 180 0.99 4.22 8.49
C VAL A 180 0.88 5.74 8.43
N PHE A 181 2.01 6.46 8.43
CA PHE A 181 2.02 7.91 8.25
C PHE A 181 1.40 8.33 6.92
N CYS A 182 1.77 7.69 5.81
CA CYS A 182 1.22 7.99 4.49
C CYS A 182 -0.31 7.81 4.45
N PHE A 183 -0.84 6.71 4.99
CA PHE A 183 -2.29 6.49 5.02
C PHE A 183 -3.01 7.44 5.98
N ALA A 184 -2.46 7.71 7.16
CA ALA A 184 -3.05 8.65 8.11
C ALA A 184 -3.08 10.06 7.51
N TYR A 185 -1.96 10.54 6.96
CA TYR A 185 -1.86 11.85 6.33
C TYR A 185 -2.80 11.97 5.12
N GLY A 186 -2.77 11.01 4.21
CA GLY A 186 -3.62 11.02 3.01
C GLY A 186 -5.12 10.94 3.35
N GLY A 187 -5.49 10.06 4.28
CA GLY A 187 -6.87 9.91 4.74
C GLY A 187 -7.40 11.15 5.47
N VAL A 188 -6.61 11.74 6.37
CA VAL A 188 -6.97 12.97 7.08
C VAL A 188 -7.10 14.13 6.11
N SER A 189 -6.12 14.32 5.21
CA SER A 189 -6.15 15.39 4.22
C SER A 189 -7.39 15.30 3.34
N TYR A 190 -7.71 14.10 2.86
CA TYR A 190 -8.89 13.85 2.02
C TYR A 190 -10.22 14.08 2.74
N VAL A 191 -10.38 13.53 3.95
CA VAL A 191 -11.64 13.63 4.71
C VAL A 191 -11.90 15.05 5.18
N LEU A 192 -10.89 15.75 5.67
CA LEU A 192 -11.02 17.13 6.14
C LEU A 192 -11.00 18.15 5.00
N SER A 193 -10.71 17.71 3.76
CA SER A 193 -10.46 18.60 2.62
C SER A 193 -9.37 19.63 2.95
N TYR A 194 -8.31 19.19 3.65
CA TYR A 194 -7.15 20.01 3.97
C TYR A 194 -6.17 20.00 2.78
N PRO A 195 -5.59 21.14 2.39
CA PRO A 195 -5.73 22.48 2.97
C PRO A 195 -6.88 23.33 2.40
N ASP A 196 -7.60 22.84 1.40
CA ASP A 196 -8.65 23.58 0.65
C ASP A 196 -9.68 24.27 1.55
N ILE A 197 -10.07 23.64 2.66
CA ILE A 197 -11.02 24.18 3.63
C ILE A 197 -10.55 25.47 4.33
N TYR A 198 -9.24 25.65 4.49
CA TYR A 198 -8.65 26.79 5.20
C TYR A 198 -8.22 27.92 4.26
N ALA A 199 -7.98 27.62 2.99
CA ALA A 199 -7.62 28.61 1.98
C ALA A 199 -8.30 28.31 0.63
N PRO A 200 -9.62 28.52 0.52
CA PRO A 200 -10.36 28.29 -0.72
C PRO A 200 -9.78 29.12 -1.88
N GLY A 201 -9.60 28.50 -3.05
CA GLY A 201 -9.06 29.16 -4.25
C GLY A 201 -7.53 29.19 -4.34
N VAL A 202 -6.81 28.90 -3.26
CA VAL A 202 -5.33 28.95 -3.25
C VAL A 202 -4.74 27.65 -3.81
N PHE A 203 -5.35 26.51 -3.50
CA PHE A 203 -4.82 25.18 -3.81
C PHE A 203 -5.53 24.49 -4.98
N ASP A 204 -6.33 25.24 -5.76
CA ASP A 204 -7.17 24.71 -6.84
C ASP A 204 -6.36 23.96 -7.93
N ILE A 205 -5.11 24.38 -8.17
CA ILE A 205 -4.24 23.78 -9.20
C ILE A 205 -3.23 22.81 -8.57
N VAL A 206 -2.58 23.19 -7.47
CA VAL A 206 -1.52 22.43 -6.83
C VAL A 206 -1.74 22.40 -5.33
N GLY A 207 -1.63 21.21 -4.73
CA GLY A 207 -1.75 21.02 -3.29
C GLY A 207 -3.17 20.78 -2.80
N ALA A 208 -4.13 20.64 -3.71
CA ALA A 208 -5.50 20.24 -3.36
C ALA A 208 -5.52 18.94 -2.54
N ALA A 209 -6.49 18.80 -1.65
CA ALA A 209 -6.58 17.66 -0.71
C ALA A 209 -6.51 16.29 -1.43
N GLN A 210 -7.17 16.18 -2.59
CA GLN A 210 -7.13 14.97 -3.43
C GLN A 210 -5.72 14.69 -3.97
N GLN A 211 -4.98 15.72 -4.36
CA GLN A 211 -3.61 15.55 -4.86
C GLN A 211 -2.68 15.10 -3.74
N LEU A 212 -2.81 15.68 -2.54
CA LEU A 212 -2.05 15.27 -1.36
C LEU A 212 -2.33 13.81 -0.99
N MET A 213 -3.59 13.38 -1.04
CA MET A 213 -3.96 11.98 -0.85
C MET A 213 -3.26 11.06 -1.86
N HIS A 214 -3.27 11.39 -3.16
CA HIS A 214 -2.56 10.60 -4.18
C HIS A 214 -1.04 10.57 -3.99
N ILE A 215 -0.44 11.67 -3.53
CA ILE A 215 0.99 11.72 -3.18
C ILE A 215 1.26 10.79 -2.00
N ALA A 216 0.43 10.83 -0.96
CA ALA A 216 0.56 9.96 0.21
C ALA A 216 0.47 8.47 -0.18
N ILE A 217 -0.51 8.10 -1.01
CA ILE A 217 -0.67 6.74 -1.54
C ILE A 217 0.56 6.31 -2.34
N SER A 218 1.09 7.20 -3.19
CA SER A 218 2.32 6.90 -3.96
C SER A 218 3.53 6.70 -3.05
N GLY A 219 3.63 7.45 -1.95
CA GLY A 219 4.64 7.27 -0.91
C GLY A 219 4.49 5.94 -0.17
N ALA A 220 3.27 5.55 0.20
CA ALA A 220 2.98 4.25 0.78
C ALA A 220 3.43 3.11 -0.16
N THR A 221 3.07 3.18 -1.45
CA THR A 221 3.50 2.20 -2.45
C THR A 221 5.01 2.05 -2.55
N ALA A 222 5.76 3.16 -2.46
CA ALA A 222 7.22 3.10 -2.45
C ALA A 222 7.75 2.34 -1.22
N LEU A 223 7.22 2.65 -0.04
CA LEU A 223 7.62 2.02 1.22
C LEU A 223 7.20 0.55 1.31
N GLU A 224 6.03 0.21 0.79
CA GLU A 224 5.54 -1.16 0.62
C GLU A 224 6.48 -1.97 -0.28
N TRP A 225 6.92 -1.38 -1.40
CA TRP A 225 7.90 -2.01 -2.29
C TRP A 225 9.24 -2.24 -1.60
N LEU A 226 9.74 -1.23 -0.89
CA LEU A 226 10.97 -1.31 -0.11
C LEU A 226 10.90 -2.38 0.98
N PHE A 227 9.74 -2.52 1.63
CA PHE A 227 9.47 -3.58 2.59
C PHE A 227 9.57 -4.96 1.93
N VAL A 228 8.93 -5.17 0.76
CA VAL A 228 8.98 -6.45 0.04
C VAL A 228 10.39 -6.78 -0.44
N ILE A 229 11.15 -5.80 -0.94
CA ILE A 229 12.59 -5.99 -1.28
C ILE A 229 13.36 -6.50 -0.06
N HIS A 230 13.19 -5.86 1.09
CA HIS A 230 13.88 -6.23 2.31
C HIS A 230 13.52 -7.65 2.75
N MET A 231 12.24 -8.03 2.68
CA MET A 231 11.80 -9.37 3.04
C MET A 231 12.29 -10.44 2.06
N TYR A 232 12.28 -10.15 0.76
CA TYR A 232 12.86 -11.01 -0.27
C TYR A 232 14.35 -11.27 -0.01
N GLN A 233 15.12 -10.21 0.28
CA GLN A 233 16.55 -10.37 0.57
C GLN A 233 16.79 -11.20 1.83
N ARG A 234 15.96 -11.03 2.87
CA ARG A 234 16.04 -11.81 4.12
C ARG A 234 15.74 -13.29 3.92
N SER A 235 14.77 -13.64 3.08
CA SER A 235 14.42 -15.05 2.81
C SER A 235 15.52 -15.80 2.06
N HIS A 236 16.41 -15.09 1.36
CA HIS A 236 17.50 -15.66 0.57
C HIS A 236 18.83 -15.71 1.31
N VAL A 237 18.87 -15.33 2.59
CA VAL A 237 20.08 -15.51 3.42
C VAL A 237 20.21 -16.97 3.83
N PRO A 238 21.35 -17.64 3.57
CA PRO A 238 21.57 -19.01 4.01
C PRO A 238 21.39 -19.14 5.53
N GLY A 239 20.54 -20.09 5.95
CA GLY A 239 20.25 -20.31 7.37
C GLY A 239 19.25 -19.32 7.99
N SER A 240 18.56 -18.50 7.18
CA SER A 240 17.42 -17.74 7.69
C SER A 240 16.34 -18.70 8.20
N ALA A 241 15.80 -18.42 9.39
CA ALA A 241 14.72 -19.20 9.99
C ALA A 241 13.34 -18.89 9.37
N ILE A 242 13.30 -18.08 8.30
CA ILE A 242 12.07 -17.77 7.59
C ILE A 242 11.76 -18.98 6.71
N PRO A 243 10.66 -19.71 6.96
CA PRO A 243 10.33 -20.85 6.14
C PRO A 243 10.06 -20.38 4.70
N THR A 244 10.93 -20.75 3.77
CA THR A 244 10.71 -20.62 2.33
C THR A 244 9.74 -21.72 1.89
N GLY A 245 8.48 -21.58 2.29
CA GLY A 245 7.42 -22.57 2.07
C GLY A 245 6.59 -22.32 0.81
N HIS A 246 7.22 -21.92 -0.30
CA HIS A 246 6.57 -21.63 -1.58
C HIS A 246 7.32 -22.23 -2.75
#